data_AF-H5TU46-F1
#
_entry.id   AF-H5TU46-F1
#
_cell.length_a   1.000
_cell.length_b   1.000
_cell.length_c   1.000
_cell.angle_alpha   90.00
_cell.angle_beta   90.00
_cell.angle_gamma   90.00
#
_symmetry.space_group_name_H-M   'P 1'
#
loop_
_entity.id
_entity.type
_entity.pdbx_description
1 polymer ?
#
loop_
_entity_poly.entity_id
_entity_poly.type
_entity_poly.pdbx_seq_one_letter_code
_entity_poly.pdbx_strand_id
1 'polypeptide(L)'
;PRGGSVADEIESAMREAGVRPPVAVLAEHREERLPMVLAGVGATLLERRVAESIADRATVRPVRPRFVRSLVLMYDPTALSAAAQAFLAIAQRVAPTP
;
A
#
# COMPACT_ATOMS: atom_id res chain seq x y z
N PRO A 1 -15.69 -6.57 6.41
CA PRO A 1 -14.93 -5.90 5.32
C PRO A 1 -13.91 -6.87 4.72
N ARG A 2 -13.93 -7.09 3.39
CA ARG A 2 -12.84 -7.83 2.73
C ARG A 2 -11.61 -6.93 2.76
N GLY A 3 -10.56 -7.33 3.46
CA GLY A 3 -9.30 -6.58 3.50
C GLY A 3 -8.63 -6.65 2.14
N GLY A 4 -8.95 -5.72 1.24
CA GLY A 4 -8.24 -5.55 -0.03
C GLY A 4 -7.00 -4.70 0.14
N SER A 5 -6.00 -4.87 -0.73
CA SER A 5 -4.88 -3.95 -0.84
C SER A 5 -5.19 -2.82 -1.83
N VAL A 6 -4.45 -1.72 -1.74
CA VAL A 6 -4.54 -0.61 -2.71
C VAL A 6 -4.22 -1.09 -4.13
N ALA A 7 -3.32 -2.05 -4.28
CA ALA A 7 -3.03 -2.66 -5.57
C ALA A 7 -4.27 -3.34 -6.18
N ASP A 8 -5.06 -4.04 -5.37
CA ASP A 8 -6.27 -4.73 -5.84
C ASP A 8 -7.37 -3.72 -6.22
N GLU A 9 -7.48 -2.60 -5.48
CA GLU A 9 -8.37 -1.49 -5.84
C GLU A 9 -7.99 -0.86 -7.18
N ILE A 10 -6.68 -0.64 -7.43
CA ILE A 10 -6.19 -0.12 -8.70
C ILE A 10 -6.45 -1.11 -9.84
N GLU A 11 -6.18 -2.40 -9.64
CA GLU A 11 -6.46 -3.43 -10.64
C GLU A 11 -7.96 -3.55 -10.96
N SER A 12 -8.84 -3.43 -9.96
CA SER A 12 -10.30 -3.37 -10.18
C SER A 12 -10.69 -2.14 -10.99
N ALA A 13 -10.17 -0.96 -10.63
CA ALA A 13 -10.45 0.28 -11.34
C ALA A 13 -9.97 0.25 -12.80
N MET A 14 -8.77 -0.31 -13.06
CA MET A 14 -8.29 -0.56 -14.42
C MET A 14 -9.25 -1.48 -15.19
N ARG A 15 -9.77 -2.51 -14.51
CA ARG A 15 -10.72 -3.46 -15.09
C ARG A 15 -12.05 -2.78 -15.45
N GLU A 16 -12.57 -1.95 -14.55
CA GLU A 16 -13.79 -1.17 -14.78
C GLU A 16 -13.61 -0.17 -15.92
N ALA A 17 -12.42 0.40 -16.07
CA ALA A 17 -12.05 1.30 -17.18
C ALA A 17 -11.76 0.57 -18.51
N GLY A 18 -11.99 -0.74 -18.61
CA GLY A 18 -11.75 -1.53 -19.82
C GLY A 18 -10.28 -1.89 -20.09
N VAL A 19 -9.35 -1.56 -19.20
CA VAL A 19 -7.94 -1.94 -19.29
C VAL A 19 -7.76 -3.36 -18.72
N ARG A 20 -7.00 -4.20 -19.41
CA ARG A 20 -6.70 -5.58 -18.98
C ARG A 20 -5.20 -5.87 -19.14
N PRO A 21 -4.38 -5.53 -18.13
CA PRO A 21 -2.96 -5.91 -18.17
C PRO A 21 -2.81 -7.43 -18.27
N PRO A 22 -1.82 -7.95 -19.01
CA PRO A 22 -1.52 -9.36 -19.03
C PRO A 22 -1.23 -9.88 -17.61
N VAL A 23 -1.80 -11.02 -17.26
CA VAL A 23 -1.57 -11.67 -15.96
C VAL A 23 -0.32 -12.53 -16.06
N ALA A 24 0.70 -12.24 -15.26
CA ALA A 24 1.90 -13.06 -15.15
C ALA A 24 1.69 -14.27 -14.22
N VAL A 25 0.98 -14.08 -13.12
CA VAL A 25 0.73 -15.09 -12.08
C VAL A 25 -0.52 -14.73 -11.28
N LEU A 26 -1.22 -15.73 -10.77
CA LEU A 26 -2.27 -15.57 -9.76
C LEU A 26 -1.71 -16.07 -8.42
N ALA A 27 -1.64 -15.18 -7.43
CA ALA A 27 -1.16 -15.50 -6.09
C ALA A 27 -2.30 -15.40 -5.07
N GLU A 28 -2.27 -16.28 -4.07
CA GLU A 28 -3.28 -16.28 -3.00
C GLU A 28 -2.99 -15.18 -1.97
N HIS A 29 -1.72 -14.95 -1.64
CA HIS A 29 -1.31 -13.95 -0.66
C HIS A 29 -0.59 -12.78 -1.32
N ARG A 30 -0.94 -11.55 -0.90
CA ARG A 30 -0.33 -10.33 -1.43
C ARG A 30 1.16 -10.24 -1.10
N GLU A 31 1.57 -10.85 0.01
CA GLU A 31 2.95 -10.88 0.51
C GLU A 31 3.87 -11.66 -0.45
N GLU A 32 3.32 -12.52 -1.31
CA GLU A 32 4.07 -13.29 -2.33
C GLU A 32 4.45 -12.45 -3.55
N ARG A 33 3.72 -11.36 -3.83
CA ARG A 33 3.90 -10.56 -5.07
C ARG A 33 5.32 -10.00 -5.21
N LEU A 34 5.85 -9.41 -4.14
CA LEU A 34 7.18 -8.80 -4.19
C LEU A 34 8.31 -9.85 -4.39
N PRO A 35 8.37 -10.96 -3.63
CA PRO A 35 9.31 -12.05 -3.90
C PRO A 35 9.28 -12.55 -5.35
N MET A 36 8.09 -12.71 -5.94
CA MET A 36 7.95 -13.14 -7.33
C MET A 36 8.52 -12.12 -8.32
N VAL A 37 8.25 -10.82 -8.13
CA VAL A 37 8.85 -9.76 -8.96
C VAL A 37 10.38 -9.77 -8.85
N LEU A 38 10.92 -9.96 -7.65
CA LEU A 38 12.38 -10.06 -7.44
C LEU A 38 12.99 -11.31 -8.08
N ALA A 39 12.20 -12.38 -8.24
CA ALA A 39 12.57 -13.57 -9.00
C ALA A 39 12.38 -13.40 -10.53
N GLY A 40 12.00 -12.22 -11.01
CA GLY A 40 11.82 -11.90 -12.42
C GLY A 40 10.40 -12.14 -12.97
N VAL A 41 9.43 -12.43 -12.09
CA VAL A 41 8.04 -12.67 -12.51
C VAL A 41 7.26 -11.35 -12.54
N GLY A 42 7.11 -10.80 -13.73
CA GLY A 42 6.21 -9.67 -14.00
C GLY A 42 6.56 -8.40 -13.22
N ALA A 43 5.52 -7.69 -12.77
CA ALA A 43 5.63 -6.45 -12.01
C ALA A 43 4.48 -6.35 -11.02
N THR A 44 4.61 -5.47 -10.01
CA THR A 44 3.57 -5.24 -9.01
C THR A 44 3.52 -3.78 -8.56
N LEU A 45 2.42 -3.38 -7.94
CA LEU A 45 2.21 -2.07 -7.34
C LEU A 45 2.49 -2.15 -5.84
N LEU A 46 3.27 -1.20 -5.32
CA LEU A 46 3.68 -1.17 -3.91
C LEU A 46 3.48 0.22 -3.33
N GLU A 47 3.30 0.32 -2.01
CA GLU A 47 3.40 1.61 -1.34
C GLU A 47 4.80 2.20 -1.56
N ARG A 48 4.86 3.53 -1.69
CA ARG A 48 6.09 4.27 -1.99
C ARG A 48 7.27 3.86 -1.11
N ARG A 49 7.05 3.74 0.22
CA ARG A 49 8.11 3.39 1.17
C ARG A 49 8.65 1.98 0.95
N VAL A 50 7.78 1.03 0.61
CA VAL A 50 8.19 -0.35 0.30
C VAL A 50 8.99 -0.38 -1.00
N ALA A 51 8.50 0.30 -2.04
CA ALA A 51 9.22 0.42 -3.30
C ALA A 51 10.61 1.07 -3.12
N GLU A 52 10.71 2.17 -2.36
CA GLU A 52 11.98 2.84 -2.04
C GLU A 52 12.96 1.89 -1.32
N SER A 53 12.47 1.01 -0.43
CA SER A 53 13.31 0.06 0.33
C SER A 53 13.93 -1.08 -0.48
N ILE A 54 13.47 -1.30 -1.72
CA ILE A 54 13.94 -2.37 -2.61
C ILE A 54 14.55 -1.83 -3.92
N ALA A 55 14.76 -0.52 -4.01
CA ALA A 55 15.25 0.15 -5.22
C ALA A 55 16.67 -0.28 -5.64
N ASP A 56 17.43 -0.87 -4.72
CA ASP A 56 18.74 -1.48 -4.96
C ASP A 56 18.64 -2.87 -5.63
N ARG A 57 17.46 -3.51 -5.60
CA ARG A 57 17.24 -4.88 -6.11
C ARG A 57 16.23 -4.96 -7.25
N ALA A 58 15.48 -3.90 -7.52
CA ALA A 58 14.49 -3.89 -8.59
C ALA A 58 14.33 -2.50 -9.22
N THR A 59 13.83 -2.47 -10.45
CA THR A 59 13.49 -1.22 -11.12
C THR A 59 12.21 -0.65 -10.54
N VAL A 60 12.31 0.50 -9.86
CA VAL A 60 11.17 1.21 -9.29
C VAL A 60 10.73 2.33 -10.23
N ARG A 61 9.43 2.36 -10.55
CA ARG A 61 8.83 3.39 -11.41
C ARG A 61 7.65 4.05 -10.69
N PRO A 62 7.59 5.39 -10.61
CA PRO A 62 6.42 6.06 -10.07
C PRO A 62 5.25 5.93 -11.04
N VAL A 63 4.04 5.76 -10.49
CA VAL A 63 2.80 5.72 -11.28
C VAL A 63 2.23 7.13 -11.46
N ARG A 64 1.64 7.38 -12.64
CA ARG A 64 0.86 8.59 -12.94
C ARG A 64 -0.56 8.20 -13.36
N PRO A 65 -1.62 8.74 -12.73
CA PRO A 65 -1.58 9.67 -11.58
C PRO A 65 -1.02 9.02 -10.31
N ARG A 66 -0.61 9.86 -9.33
CA ARG A 66 -0.20 9.34 -8.02
C ARG A 66 -1.46 8.95 -7.24
N PHE A 67 -1.51 7.70 -6.78
CA PHE A 67 -2.55 7.25 -5.86
C PHE A 67 -2.14 7.55 -4.42
N VAL A 68 -2.97 8.31 -3.70
CA VAL A 68 -2.73 8.69 -2.31
C VAL A 68 -3.94 8.24 -1.50
N ARG A 69 -3.69 7.57 -0.37
CA ARG A 69 -4.71 7.15 0.58
C ARG A 69 -4.48 7.82 1.91
N SER A 70 -5.48 8.55 2.37
CA SER A 70 -5.48 9.12 3.72
C SER A 70 -5.75 8.03 4.74
N LEU A 71 -4.83 7.84 5.69
CA LEU A 71 -5.05 7.01 6.85
C LEU A 71 -5.54 7.88 8.00
N VAL A 72 -6.57 7.43 8.69
CA VAL A 72 -7.16 8.15 9.84
C VAL A 72 -7.09 7.27 11.08
N LEU A 73 -6.81 7.90 12.23
CA LEU A 73 -6.92 7.26 13.53
C LEU A 73 -8.29 7.59 14.10
N MET A 74 -9.10 6.56 14.36
CA MET A 74 -10.43 6.70 14.95
C MET A 74 -10.40 6.14 16.36
N TYR A 75 -10.82 6.95 17.34
CA TYR A 75 -10.81 6.58 18.75
C TYR A 75 -11.89 7.39 19.49
N ASP A 76 -12.36 6.86 20.62
CA ASP A 76 -13.16 7.62 21.58
C ASP A 76 -12.22 8.41 22.50
N PRO A 77 -12.25 9.75 22.48
CA PRO A 77 -11.35 10.58 23.29
C PRO A 77 -11.52 10.36 24.79
N THR A 78 -12.67 9.86 25.25
CA THR A 78 -12.97 9.64 26.68
C THR A 78 -12.53 8.27 27.19
N ALA A 79 -12.21 7.34 26.29
CA ALA A 79 -11.88 5.94 26.63
C ALA A 79 -10.43 5.55 26.29
N LEU A 80 -9.53 6.53 26.10
CA LEU A 80 -8.14 6.26 25.77
C LEU A 80 -7.34 5.75 26.98
N SER A 81 -6.69 4.60 26.83
CA SER A 81 -5.66 4.15 27.77
C SER A 81 -4.40 5.03 27.70
N ALA A 82 -3.55 4.97 28.73
CA ALA A 82 -2.27 5.69 28.73
C ALA A 82 -1.38 5.32 27.52
N ALA A 83 -1.38 4.04 27.12
CA ALA A 83 -0.64 3.59 25.94
C ALA A 83 -1.21 4.20 24.64
N ALA A 84 -2.55 4.28 24.52
CA ALA A 84 -3.19 4.88 23.35
C ALA A 84 -2.90 6.39 23.26
N GLN A 85 -2.91 7.10 24.39
CA GLN A 85 -2.53 8.52 24.45
C GLN A 85 -1.08 8.75 24.01
N ALA A 86 -0.15 7.93 24.52
CA ALA A 86 1.26 7.99 24.13
C ALA A 86 1.44 7.71 22.63
N PHE A 87 0.73 6.72 22.09
CA PHE A 87 0.73 6.44 20.66
C PHE A 87 0.23 7.62 19.83
N LEU A 88 -0.88 8.25 20.22
CA LEU A 88 -1.42 9.44 19.53
C LEU A 88 -0.43 10.61 19.54
N ALA A 89 0.24 10.86 20.67
CA ALA A 89 1.26 11.91 20.77
C ALA A 89 2.47 11.65 19.84
N ILE A 90 2.86 10.38 19.66
CA ILE A 90 3.90 10.02 18.69
C ILE A 90 3.37 10.21 17.27
N ALA A 91 2.18 9.69 16.97
CA ALA A 91 1.56 9.76 15.65
C ALA A 91 1.43 11.20 15.16
N GLN A 92 0.97 12.13 16.01
CA GLN A 92 0.84 13.55 15.67
C GLN A 92 2.18 14.22 15.35
N ARG A 93 3.27 13.80 16.00
CA ARG A 93 4.61 14.36 15.79
C ARG A 93 5.28 13.84 14.52
N VAL A 94 4.97 12.61 14.11
CA VAL A 94 5.56 11.99 12.91
C VAL A 94 4.67 12.11 11.68
N ALA A 95 3.39 12.41 11.86
CA ALA A 95 2.47 12.65 10.76
C ALA A 95 2.94 13.88 9.97
N PRO A 96 3.12 13.76 8.63
CA PRO A 96 3.40 14.93 7.81
C PRO A 96 2.23 15.92 7.94
N THR A 97 2.56 17.21 8.03
CA THR A 97 1.57 18.30 7.98
C THR A 97 0.79 18.18 6.66
N PRO A 98 -0.55 18.32 6.68
CA PRO A 98 -1.38 18.17 5.48
C PRO A 98 -0.98 19.10 4.34
#